data_AF-A0A9D6TZD3-F1
#
_entry.id   AF-A0A9D6TZD3-F1
#
_cell.length_a   1.000
_cell.length_b   1.000
_cell.length_c   1.000
_cell.angle_alpha   90.00
_cell.angle_beta   90.00
_cell.angle_gamma   90.00
#
_symmetry.space_group_name_H-M   'P 1'
#
loop_
_entity.id
_entity.type
_entity.pdbx_description
1 polymer ?
#
loop_
_entity_poly.entity_id
_entity_poly.type
_entity_poly.pdbx_seq_one_letter_code
_entity_poly.pdbx_strand_id
1 'polypeptide(L)' 'MKTWLGPLLVVLGIVLASIGLYNWGALMAAPLEGQQAHLAAAMFPLVIGLWLLIAGAYALTH' A
#
# COMPACT_ATOMS: atom_id res chain seq x y z
N MET A 1 22.38 10.20 -8.83
CA MET A 1 21.63 8.95 -8.56
C MET A 1 20.24 9.16 -7.93
N LYS A 2 19.85 10.37 -7.48
CA LYS A 2 18.55 10.61 -6.79
C LYS A 2 17.31 10.63 -7.70
N THR A 3 17.47 10.74 -9.02
CA THR A 3 16.36 10.87 -9.98
C THR A 3 15.42 9.66 -10.06
N TRP A 4 15.90 8.46 -9.71
CA TRP A 4 15.11 7.24 -9.83
C TRP A 4 14.32 6.88 -8.56
N LEU A 5 14.60 7.55 -7.44
CA LEU A 5 13.99 7.21 -6.15
C LEU A 5 12.50 7.59 -6.13
N GLY A 6 12.13 8.78 -6.60
CA GLY A 6 10.74 9.23 -6.66
C GLY A 6 9.82 8.28 -7.44
N PRO A 7 10.13 7.97 -8.72
CA PRO A 7 9.34 7.01 -9.50
C PRO A 7 9.28 5.63 -8.85
N LEU A 8 10.39 5.14 -8.29
CA LEU A 8 10.44 3.84 -7.61
C LEU A 8 9.50 3.79 -6.40
N LEU A 9 9.52 4.83 -5.55
CA LEU A 9 8.64 4.92 -4.38
C LEU A 9 7.16 4.97 -4.80
N VAL A 10 6.83 5.69 -5.88
CA VAL A 10 5.47 5.72 -6.42
C VAL A 10 5.03 4.33 -6.88
N VAL A 11 5.86 3.63 -7.66
CA VAL A 11 5.53 2.28 -8.15
C VAL A 11 5.34 1.30 -6.98
N LEU A 12 6.26 1.29 -6.02
CA LEU A 12 6.14 0.45 -4.82
C LEU A 12 4.89 0.81 -4.00
N GLY A 13 4.59 2.11 -3.88
CA GLY A 13 3.41 2.61 -3.20
C GLY A 13 2.11 2.11 -3.84
N ILE A 14 2.01 2.17 -5.17
CA ILE A 14 0.86 1.65 -5.94
C ILE A 14 0.70 0.14 -5.74
N VAL A 15 1.79 -0.61 -5.81
CA VAL A 15 1.76 -2.08 -5.65
C VAL A 15 1.25 -2.46 -4.25
N LEU A 16 1.82 -1.86 -3.20
CA LEU A 16 1.40 -2.15 -1.83
C LEU A 16 -0.03 -1.68 -1.56
N ALA A 17 -0.42 -0.48 -2.02
CA ALA A 17 -1.80 -0.01 -1.90
C ALA A 17 -2.78 -0.96 -2.59
N SER A 18 -2.43 -1.48 -3.77
CA SER A 18 -3.27 -2.43 -4.51
C SER A 18 -3.42 -3.76 -3.78
N ILE A 19 -2.33 -4.30 -3.22
CA ILE A 19 -2.37 -5.52 -2.37
C ILE A 19 -3.26 -5.28 -1.14
N GLY A 20 -3.11 -4.11 -0.52
CA GLY A 20 -3.89 -3.73 0.64
C GLY A 20 -5.39 -3.61 0.35
N LEU A 21 -5.76 -2.97 -0.77
CA LEU A 21 -7.14 -2.86 -1.24
C LEU A 21 -7.74 -4.23 -1.59
N TYR A 22 -6.96 -5.11 -2.21
CA TYR A 22 -7.39 -6.47 -2.49
C TYR A 22 -7.72 -7.24 -1.20
N ASN A 23 -6.82 -7.19 -0.20
CA ASN A 23 -7.04 -7.85 1.09
C ASN A 23 -8.19 -7.19 1.88
N TRP A 24 -8.40 -5.89 1.72
CA TRP A 24 -9.55 -5.19 2.29
C TRP A 24 -10.87 -5.66 1.66
N GLY A 25 -10.91 -5.85 0.34
CA GLY A 25 -12.06 -6.46 -0.33
C GLY A 25 -12.32 -7.88 0.17
N ALA A 26 -11.27 -8.69 0.32
CA ALA A 26 -11.37 -10.04 0.88
C ALA A 26 -11.86 -10.02 2.34
N LEU A 27 -11.39 -9.08 3.16
CA LEU A 27 -11.85 -8.87 4.53
C LEU A 27 -13.36 -8.62 4.60
N MET A 28 -13.87 -7.74 3.73
CA MET A 28 -15.30 -7.40 3.68
C MET A 28 -16.19 -8.56 3.22
N ALA A 29 -15.61 -9.50 2.46
CA ALA A 29 -16.29 -10.71 2.00
C ALA A 29 -16.10 -11.92 2.94
N ALA A 30 -15.17 -11.83 3.89
CA ALA A 30 -14.80 -12.95 4.76
C ALA A 30 -15.70 -13.05 6.01
N PRO A 31 -16.00 -14.28 6.47
CA PRO A 31 -16.66 -14.50 7.76
C PRO A 31 -15.79 -13.99 8.91
N LEU A 32 -16.43 -13.57 10.02
CA LEU A 32 -15.78 -12.90 11.17
C LEU A 32 -14.55 -13.66 11.70
N GLU A 33 -14.57 -14.99 11.68
CA GLU A 33 -13.50 -15.87 12.13
C GLU A 33 -12.20 -15.73 11.31
N GLY A 34 -12.30 -15.35 10.03
CA GLY A 34 -11.15 -15.15 9.14
C GLY A 34 -10.68 -13.70 9.04
N GLN A 35 -11.42 -12.74 9.61
CA GLN A 35 -11.19 -11.32 9.38
C GLN A 35 -9.86 -10.80 9.95
N GLN A 36 -9.39 -11.35 11.07
CA GLN A 36 -8.17 -10.84 11.72
C GLN A 36 -6.92 -10.95 10.83
N ALA A 37 -6.76 -12.09 10.13
CA ALA A 37 -5.64 -12.29 9.21
C ALA A 37 -5.72 -11.34 8.00
N HIS A 38 -6.92 -11.17 7.44
CA HIS A 38 -7.15 -10.26 6.33
C HIS A 38 -7.00 -8.79 6.73
N LEU A 39 -7.33 -8.43 7.97
CA LEU A 39 -7.18 -7.07 8.48
C LEU A 39 -5.71 -6.69 8.56
N ALA A 40 -4.86 -7.54 9.12
CA ALA A 40 -3.41 -7.31 9.16
C ALA A 40 -2.80 -7.27 7.75
N ALA A 41 -3.21 -8.22 6.89
CA ALA A 41 -2.76 -8.30 5.50
C ALA A 41 -3.26 -7.15 4.62
N ALA A 42 -4.31 -6.43 5.02
CA ALA A 42 -4.79 -5.23 4.35
C ALA A 42 -4.13 -3.96 4.90
N MET A 43 -4.13 -3.78 6.22
CA MET A 43 -3.72 -2.54 6.88
C MET A 43 -2.25 -2.21 6.64
N PHE A 44 -1.36 -3.19 6.80
CA PHE A 44 0.09 -2.95 6.66
C PHE A 44 0.49 -2.49 5.25
N PRO A 45 0.10 -3.19 4.16
CA PRO A 45 0.41 -2.74 2.82
C PRO A 45 -0.37 -1.47 2.43
N LEU A 46 -1.58 -1.20 2.94
CA LEU A 46 -2.27 0.07 2.71
C LEU A 46 -1.49 1.25 3.29
N VAL A 47 -1.11 1.17 4.57
CA VAL A 47 -0.41 2.27 5.26
C VAL A 47 0.95 2.52 4.64
N ILE A 48 1.74 1.45 4.41
CA ILE A 48 3.06 1.61 3.78
C ILE A 48 2.92 2.09 2.34
N GLY A 49 1.97 1.55 1.59
CA GLY A 49 1.71 1.97 0.21
C GLY A 49 1.41 3.47 0.13
N LEU A 50 0.55 3.98 1.02
CA LEU A 50 0.23 5.40 1.10
C LEU A 50 1.44 6.27 1.46
N TRP A 51 2.24 5.87 2.44
CA TRP A 51 3.45 6.60 2.81
C TRP A 51 4.49 6.64 1.67
N LEU A 52 4.66 5.54 0.94
CA LEU A 52 5.55 5.49 -0.22
C LEU A 52 5.04 6.36 -1.37
N LEU A 53 3.72 6.42 -1.59
CA LEU A 53 3.12 7.34 -2.55
C LEU A 53 3.40 8.80 -2.19
N ILE A 54 3.21 9.18 -0.92
CA ILE A 54 3.47 10.54 -0.43
C ILE A 54 4.97 10.88 -0.57
N ALA A 55 5.85 9.98 -0.12
CA ALA A 55 7.30 10.17 -0.21
C ALA A 55 7.78 10.24 -1.66
N GLY A 56 7.22 9.40 -2.54
CA GLY A 56 7.52 9.39 -3.96
C GLY A 56 7.07 10.67 -4.66
N ALA A 57 5.84 11.12 -4.41
CA ALA A 57 5.32 12.39 -4.93
C ALA A 57 6.13 13.59 -4.44
N TYR A 58 6.53 13.59 -3.16
CA TYR A 58 7.41 14.62 -2.60
C TYR A 58 8.78 14.63 -3.30
N ALA A 59 9.42 13.47 -3.45
CA ALA A 59 10.73 13.33 -4.11
C ALA A 59 10.71 13.60 -5.62
N LEU A 60 9.53 13.58 -6.25
CA LEU A 60 9.36 13.98 -7.65
C LEU A 60 9.18 15.49 -7.83
N THR A 61 8.75 16.18 -6.78
CA THR A 61 8.40 17.61 -6.81
C THR A 61 9.47 18.50 -6.15
N HIS A 62 10.37 17.92 -5.37
CA HIS A 62 11.45 18.58 -4.64
C HIS A 62 12.79 17.89 -4.91
#